data_AF-K9E2J5-F1
#
_entry.id   AF-K9E2J5-F1
#
_cell.length_a   1.000
_cell.length_b   1.000
_cell.length_c   1.000
_cell.angle_alpha   90.00
_cell.angle_beta   90.00
_cell.angle_gamma   90.00
#
_symmetry.space_group_name_H-M   'P 1'
#
loop_
_entity.id
_entity.type
_entity.pdbx_description
1 polymer ?
#
loop_
_entity_poly.entity_id
_entity_poly.type
_entity_poly.pdbx_seq_one_letter_code
_entity_poly.pdbx_strand_id
1 'polypeptide(L)' 'MGADVTGYMAERTVFGNNFSIYIEAVNKEEADRLFAGLSADGQVMMPMSVAHWGDYFGMFTDKFGVNWLLNCARQHMG' A
#
# COMPACT_ATOMS: atom_id res chain seq x y z
N MET A 1 12.86 -0.19 2.27
CA MET A 1 13.36 1.21 2.29
C MET A 1 12.82 1.85 3.56
N GLY A 2 13.69 2.41 4.42
CA GLY A 2 13.26 3.22 5.58
C GLY A 2 13.57 4.68 5.31
N ALA A 3 12.67 5.58 5.69
CA ALA A 3 12.86 7.03 5.59
C ALA A 3 12.64 7.64 6.97
N ASP A 4 13.56 8.49 7.42
CA ASP A 4 13.42 9.22 8.68
C ASP A 4 12.47 10.41 8.51
N VAL A 5 11.57 10.61 9.47
CA VAL A 5 10.74 11.81 9.57
C VAL A 5 11.39 12.77 10.57
N THR A 6 11.81 13.96 10.11
CA THR A 6 12.49 14.96 10.96
C THR A 6 11.77 16.31 11.01
N GLY A 7 11.97 17.07 12.08
CA GLY A 7 11.50 18.45 12.22
C GLY A 7 9.97 18.59 12.28
N TYR A 8 9.41 19.62 11.63
CA TYR A 8 7.97 19.92 11.65
C TYR A 8 7.06 18.77 11.15
N MET A 9 7.61 17.84 10.37
CA MET A 9 6.89 16.65 9.91
C MET A 9 6.77 15.60 11.03
N ALA A 10 7.71 15.58 11.99
CA ALA A 10 7.68 14.68 13.13
C ALA A 10 6.56 15.04 14.14
N GLU A 11 6.15 16.31 14.20
CA GLU A 11 5.04 16.77 15.05
C GLU A 11 3.68 16.23 14.61
N ARG A 12 3.55 15.76 13.37
CA ARG A 12 2.35 15.11 12.81
C ARG A 12 2.45 13.59 12.74
N THR A 13 3.51 13.01 13.32
CA THR A 13 3.69 11.56 13.34
C THR A 13 2.64 10.91 14.24
N VAL A 14 1.83 10.06 13.64
CA VAL A 14 0.94 9.13 14.33
C VAL A 14 1.55 7.74 14.14
N PHE A 15 1.58 6.91 15.17
CA PHE A 15 2.11 5.55 15.06
C PHE A 15 1.42 4.83 13.89
N GLY A 16 2.19 4.39 12.88
CA GLY A 16 1.67 3.78 11.65
C GLY A 16 1.79 4.65 10.39
N ASN A 17 1.96 5.97 10.51
CA ASN A 17 2.16 6.88 9.37
C ASN A 17 3.63 7.20 9.05
N ASN A 18 4.57 6.72 9.87
CA ASN A 18 6.01 6.96 9.74
C ASN A 18 6.73 5.95 8.84
N PHE A 19 6.06 4.89 8.42
CA PHE A 19 6.56 3.93 7.43
C PHE A 19 5.41 3.34 6.63
N SER A 20 5.72 2.78 5.46
CA SER A 20 4.77 2.01 4.66
C SER A 20 5.29 0.59 4.48
N ILE A 21 4.39 -0.38 4.50
CA ILE A 21 4.70 -1.77 4.17
C ILE A 21 4.45 -2.00 2.69
N TYR A 22 5.42 -2.59 2.01
CA TYR A 22 5.31 -2.96 0.59
C TYR A 22 5.10 -4.47 0.46
N ILE A 23 4.10 -4.88 -0.32
CA ILE A 23 3.87 -6.27 -0.71
C ILE A 23 3.96 -6.39 -2.23
N GLU A 24 4.76 -7.36 -2.70
CA GLU A 24 4.72 -7.86 -4.07
C GLU A 24 3.84 -9.12 -4.09
N ALA A 25 2.66 -9.03 -4.69
CA ALA A 25 1.75 -10.16 -4.88
C ALA A 25 2.22 -11.03 -6.05
N VAL A 26 2.01 -12.34 -5.95
CA VAL A 26 2.48 -13.31 -6.97
C VAL A 26 1.60 -13.35 -8.21
N ASN A 27 0.38 -12.80 -8.13
CA ASN A 27 -0.54 -12.61 -9.24
C ASN A 27 -1.65 -11.60 -8.89
N LYS A 28 -2.51 -11.32 -9.87
CA LYS A 28 -3.61 -10.36 -9.74
C LYS A 28 -4.65 -10.80 -8.71
N GLU A 29 -4.99 -12.09 -8.66
CA GLU A 29 -6.01 -12.63 -7.76
C GLU A 29 -5.58 -12.51 -6.30
N GLU A 30 -4.30 -12.77 -6.01
CA GLU A 30 -3.73 -12.54 -4.70
C GLU A 30 -3.72 -11.05 -4.35
N ALA A 31 -3.35 -10.19 -5.31
CA ALA A 31 -3.35 -8.75 -5.10
C ALA A 31 -4.75 -8.25 -4.70
N ASP A 32 -5.79 -8.68 -5.42
CA ASP A 32 -7.19 -8.34 -5.13
C ASP A 32 -7.64 -8.86 -3.76
N ARG A 33 -7.29 -10.12 -3.43
CA ARG A 33 -7.62 -10.73 -2.13
C ARG A 33 -6.96 -9.99 -0.97
N LEU A 34 -5.67 -9.71 -1.08
CA LEU A 34 -4.90 -9.00 -0.06
C LEU A 34 -5.41 -7.58 0.11
N PHE A 35 -5.62 -6.86 -1.00
CA PHE A 35 -6.15 -5.50 -0.97
C PHE A 35 -7.53 -5.47 -0.29
N ALA A 36 -8.46 -6.34 -0.69
CA ALA A 36 -9.80 -6.37 -0.10
C ALA A 36 -9.78 -6.68 1.41
N GLY A 37 -8.91 -7.60 1.86
CA GLY A 37 -8.79 -7.97 3.26
C GLY A 37 -8.11 -6.92 4.13
N LEU A 38 -6.98 -6.39 3.67
CA LEU A 38 -6.15 -5.45 4.45
C LEU A 38 -6.71 -4.02 4.44
N SER A 39 -7.38 -3.61 3.37
CA SER A 39 -8.01 -2.28 3.29
C SER A 39 -9.37 -2.20 3.98
N ALA A 40 -9.91 -3.32 4.47
CA ALA A 40 -11.20 -3.37 5.16
C ALA A 40 -11.23 -2.43 6.38
N ASP A 41 -12.27 -1.60 6.46
CA ASP A 41 -12.45 -0.52 7.44
C ASP A 41 -11.30 0.51 7.49
N GLY A 42 -10.44 0.51 6.47
CA GLY A 42 -9.36 1.46 6.28
C GLY A 42 -9.73 2.62 5.37
N GLN A 43 -8.71 3.33 4.91
CA GLN A 43 -8.81 4.42 3.93
C GLN A 43 -8.05 4.06 2.67
N VAL A 44 -8.78 3.84 1.58
CA VAL A 44 -8.19 3.62 0.26
C VAL A 44 -7.76 4.97 -0.33
N MET A 45 -6.47 5.12 -0.58
CA MET A 45 -5.90 6.30 -1.25
C MET A 45 -5.84 6.07 -2.76
N MET A 46 -5.48 4.86 -3.19
CA MET A 46 -5.46 4.44 -4.57
C MET A 46 -6.03 3.02 -4.69
N PRO A 47 -7.20 2.84 -5.30
CA PRO A 47 -7.73 1.52 -5.62
C PRO A 47 -6.75 0.75 -6.52
N MET A 48 -6.80 -0.58 -6.45
CA MET A 48 -6.01 -1.44 -7.33
C MET A 48 -6.30 -1.11 -8.80
N SER A 49 -5.28 -0.67 -9.52
CA SER A 49 -5.37 -0.25 -10.92
C SER A 49 -4.02 -0.40 -11.61
N VAL A 50 -4.01 -0.41 -12.95
CA VAL A 50 -2.76 -0.43 -13.70
C VAL A 50 -2.11 0.95 -13.58
N ALA A 51 -0.97 1.02 -12.90
CA ALA A 51 -0.23 2.25 -12.70
C ALA A 51 0.42 2.76 -14.00
N HIS A 52 0.97 3.96 -14.00
CA HIS A 52 1.59 4.52 -15.21
C HIS A 52 2.89 3.80 -15.63
N TRP A 53 3.56 3.07 -14.72
CA TRP A 53 4.65 2.14 -15.06
C TRP A 53 4.13 0.76 -15.51
N GLY A 54 2.82 0.54 -15.31
CA GLY A 54 1.98 -0.54 -15.81
C GLY A 54 2.04 -1.88 -15.10
N ASP A 55 2.48 -1.87 -13.85
CA ASP A 55 2.13 -2.91 -12.88
C ASP A 55 0.73 -2.66 -12.31
N TYR A 56 0.15 -3.67 -11.68
CA TYR A 56 -1.11 -3.55 -10.95
C TYR A 56 -0.83 -3.14 -9.51
N PHE A 57 -1.28 -1.94 -9.14
CA PHE A 57 -0.84 -1.29 -7.90
C PHE A 57 -2.01 -0.64 -7.14
N GLY A 58 -1.91 -0.63 -5.82
CA GLY A 58 -2.83 0.06 -4.93
C GLY A 58 -2.18 0.53 -3.63
N MET A 59 -2.82 1.50 -2.99
CA MET A 59 -2.33 2.14 -1.77
C MET A 59 -3.49 2.44 -0.82
N PHE A 60 -3.33 2.06 0.44
CA PHE A 60 -4.34 2.27 1.47
C PHE A 60 -3.70 2.37 2.87
N THR A 61 -4.43 2.93 3.81
CA THR A 61 -4.13 2.85 5.25
C THR A 61 -5.14 1.90 5.86
N ASP A 62 -4.70 0.90 6.61
CA ASP A 62 -5.64 -0.03 7.26
C ASP A 62 -6.32 0.60 8.49
N LYS A 63 -7.28 -0.12 9.08
CA LYS A 63 -8.03 0.34 10.27
C LYS A 63 -7.18 0.52 11.54
N PHE A 64 -5.94 0.06 11.53
CA PHE A 64 -4.98 0.21 12.63
C PHE A 64 -4.00 1.37 12.39
N GLY A 65 -4.12 2.06 11.25
CA GLY A 65 -3.30 3.22 10.90
C GLY A 65 -2.01 2.89 10.14
N VAL A 66 -1.83 1.65 9.67
CA VAL A 66 -0.62 1.25 8.92
C VAL A 66 -0.79 1.57 7.44
N ASN A 67 0.21 2.20 6.85
CA ASN A 67 0.24 2.47 5.40
C ASN A 67 0.73 1.26 4.61
N TRP A 68 0.01 0.92 3.54
CA TRP A 68 0.29 -0.22 2.67
C TRP A 68 0.45 0.21 1.21
N LEU A 69 1.46 -0.36 0.55
CA LEU A 69 1.71 -0.30 -0.87
C LEU A 69 1.64 -1.73 -1.40
N LEU A 70 0.71 -2.02 -2.30
CA LEU A 70 0.53 -3.36 -2.86
C LEU A 70 0.79 -3.30 -4.36
N ASN A 71 1.73 -4.11 -4.82
CA ASN A 71 2.12 -4.21 -6.23
C ASN A 71 1.96 -5.65 -6.71
N CYS A 72 1.59 -5.82 -7.97
CA CYS A 72 1.72 -7.06 -8.71
C CYS A 72 2.36 -6.69 -10.05
N ALA A 73 3.61 -7.12 -10.25
CA ALA A 73 4.35 -6.84 -11.47
C ALA A 73 3.56 -7.29 -12.70
N ARG A 74 3.69 -6.55 -13.81
CA ARG A 74 2.97 -6.85 -15.06
C ARG A 74 3.13 -8.30 -15.53
N GLN A 75 4.31 -8.86 -15.33
CA GLN A 75 4.65 -10.24 -15.68
C GLN A 75 3.87 -11.31 -14.89
N HIS A 76 3.22 -10.92 -13.79
CA HIS A 76 2.46 -11.78 -12.89
C HIS A 76 0.94 -11.64 -13.04
N MET A 77 0.46 -10.76 -13.92
CA MET A 77 -0.98 -10.57 -14.19
C MET A 77 -1.58 -11.58 -15.19
N GLY A 78 -0.88 -12.67 -15.48
CA GLY A 78 -1.23 -13.66 -16.50
C GLY A 78 -2.11 -14.79 -16.00
#